data_AF-A0A354I873-F1
#
_entry.id   AF-A0A354I873-F1
#
_cell.length_a   1.000
_cell.length_b   1.000
_cell.length_c   1.000
_cell.angle_alpha   90.00
_cell.angle_beta   90.00
_cell.angle_gamma   90.00
#
_symmetry.space_group_name_H-M   'P 1'
#
loop_
_entity.id
_entity.type
_entity.pdbx_description
1 polymer ?
#
loop_
_entity_poly.entity_id
_entity_poly.type
_entity_poly.pdbx_seq_one_letter_code
_entity_poly.pdbx_strand_id
1 'polypeptide(L)'
;MKIRSGRVWINMIPKVIHYCWFGGKPIPDEYKKYMASWKQLCPDFEIIEWNEKNFDVSENEYCHEAYKSKKWAFVSDYARLKILYEQGGVYLDTDVELLKPLFPMISKGIGFLGFQNEEEVNTGLGFAAPPHNSCVKEMMNLYRERHFLKEKGKFDLSPCPVANTVALKQCGLKTGRKFCREIQYLDGLDVYPITYFNPINPDNMRLVISQETVSIHHYAASWTGKKRRMLRNVKKYFGGGHCTTGLCIYQGAIFGNSKKIIPDILGYCFYVLLYISDNWFTTFCYIKGRFLCRQFGCNKYQLSGGAEL
;
A
#
# COMPACT_ATOMS: atom_id res chain seq x y z
N MET A 1 -22.60 3.69 -24.51
CA MET A 1 -22.06 3.24 -25.82
C MET A 1 -22.26 4.35 -26.84
N LYS A 2 -21.26 5.21 -27.07
CA LYS A 2 -21.31 6.21 -28.16
C LYS A 2 -20.51 5.66 -29.33
N ILE A 3 -21.21 5.21 -30.36
CA ILE A 3 -20.64 4.77 -31.62
C ILE A 3 -20.38 6.04 -32.44
N ARG A 4 -19.12 6.40 -32.64
CA ARG A 4 -18.70 7.36 -33.68
C ARG A 4 -17.59 6.71 -34.49
N SER A 5 -17.83 6.57 -35.79
CA SER A 5 -17.07 5.78 -36.77
C SER A 5 -17.20 4.26 -36.56
N GLY A 6 -17.64 3.53 -37.60
CA GLY A 6 -17.90 2.08 -37.59
C GLY A 6 -16.65 1.20 -37.46
N ARG A 7 -15.76 1.49 -36.51
CA ARG A 7 -14.73 0.57 -35.99
C ARG A 7 -14.96 0.43 -34.50
N VAL A 8 -15.37 -0.77 -34.07
CA VAL A 8 -15.30 -1.15 -32.66
C VAL A 8 -13.82 -1.41 -32.37
N TRP A 9 -13.08 -0.37 -31.96
CA TRP A 9 -11.79 -0.60 -31.33
C TRP A 9 -12.10 -1.20 -29.95
N ILE A 10 -12.14 -2.52 -29.87
CA ILE A 10 -12.02 -3.19 -28.59
C ILE A 10 -10.58 -2.87 -28.17
N ASN A 11 -10.39 -1.83 -27.38
CA ASN A 11 -9.12 -1.56 -26.72
C ASN A 11 -8.90 -2.70 -25.72
N MET A 12 -8.39 -3.82 -26.21
CA MET A 12 -8.06 -4.98 -25.39
C MET A 12 -6.97 -4.58 -24.40
N ILE A 13 -7.17 -4.92 -23.12
CA ILE A 13 -6.13 -4.77 -22.12
C ILE A 13 -5.19 -5.98 -22.25
N PRO A 14 -3.89 -5.78 -22.52
CA PRO A 14 -2.94 -6.88 -22.59
C PRO A 14 -2.91 -7.72 -21.32
N LYS A 15 -2.72 -9.04 -21.46
CA LYS A 15 -2.53 -9.97 -20.34
C LYS A 15 -1.09 -9.89 -19.82
N VAL A 16 -0.73 -8.72 -19.31
CA VAL A 16 0.60 -8.43 -18.78
C VAL A 16 0.44 -7.84 -17.38
N ILE A 17 1.17 -8.39 -16.42
CA ILE A 17 1.32 -7.84 -15.07
C ILE A 17 2.67 -7.14 -15.01
N HIS A 18 2.65 -5.82 -14.83
CA HIS A 18 3.82 -4.98 -14.62
C HIS A 18 4.02 -4.75 -13.13
N TYR A 19 5.27 -4.74 -12.67
CA TYR A 19 5.65 -4.25 -11.35
C TYR A 19 6.98 -3.51 -11.40
N CYS A 20 7.22 -2.59 -10.47
CA CYS A 20 8.47 -1.84 -10.37
C CYS A 20 9.35 -2.34 -9.22
N TRP A 21 10.64 -2.49 -9.46
CA TRP A 21 11.63 -2.86 -8.44
C TRP A 21 12.99 -2.17 -8.64
N PHE A 22 13.03 -0.88 -8.29
CA PHE A 22 14.23 -0.06 -8.40
C PHE A 22 15.17 -0.19 -7.17
N GLY A 23 16.45 0.11 -7.39
CA GLY A 23 17.48 0.19 -6.36
C GLY A 23 18.34 -1.07 -6.21
N GLY A 24 18.18 -2.06 -7.09
CA GLY A 24 19.05 -3.24 -7.23
C GLY A 24 19.10 -4.20 -6.03
N LYS A 25 18.24 -4.03 -5.03
CA LYS A 25 18.16 -4.93 -3.86
C LYS A 25 17.38 -6.19 -4.21
N PRO A 26 17.61 -7.33 -3.54
CA PRO A 26 16.75 -8.49 -3.71
C PRO A 26 15.33 -8.20 -3.22
N ILE A 27 14.32 -8.73 -3.92
CA ILE A 27 12.93 -8.71 -3.46
C ILE A 27 12.83 -9.53 -2.15
N PRO A 28 12.26 -8.97 -1.06
CA PRO A 28 12.03 -9.70 0.18
C PRO A 28 11.16 -10.95 -0.01
N ASP A 29 11.43 -12.01 0.75
CA ASP A 29 10.68 -13.27 0.63
C ASP A 29 9.19 -13.12 0.97
N GLU A 30 8.84 -12.16 1.82
CA GLU A 30 7.45 -11.79 2.09
C GLU A 30 6.71 -11.35 0.82
N TYR A 31 7.34 -10.51 -0.01
CA TYR A 31 6.72 -10.02 -1.26
C TYR A 31 6.66 -11.12 -2.30
N LYS A 32 7.68 -11.99 -2.37
CA LYS A 32 7.64 -13.17 -3.25
C LYS A 32 6.45 -14.08 -2.97
N LYS A 33 6.02 -14.19 -1.70
CA LYS A 33 4.81 -14.95 -1.34
C LYS A 33 3.56 -14.31 -1.93
N TYR A 34 3.42 -12.99 -1.84
CA TYR A 34 2.30 -12.27 -2.45
C TYR A 34 2.34 -12.38 -3.98
N MET A 35 3.50 -12.21 -4.59
CA MET A 35 3.69 -12.32 -6.04
C MET A 35 3.47 -13.74 -6.59
N ALA A 36 3.62 -14.78 -5.77
CA ALA A 36 3.31 -16.16 -6.17
C ALA A 36 1.82 -16.33 -6.53
N SER A 37 0.92 -15.59 -5.86
CA SER A 37 -0.51 -15.57 -6.18
C SER A 37 -0.78 -15.08 -7.61
N TRP A 38 0.08 -14.21 -8.15
CA TRP A 38 -0.08 -13.66 -9.50
C TRP A 38 0.05 -14.76 -10.54
N LYS A 39 1.09 -15.59 -10.45
CA LYS A 39 1.30 -16.74 -11.34
C LYS A 39 0.22 -17.81 -11.16
N GLN A 40 -0.24 -18.03 -9.94
CA GLN A 40 -1.27 -19.02 -9.64
C GLN A 40 -2.63 -18.64 -10.24
N LEU A 41 -3.02 -17.37 -10.09
CA LEU A 41 -4.36 -16.89 -10.47
C LEU A 41 -4.41 -16.32 -11.89
N CYS A 42 -3.27 -15.95 -12.46
CA CYS A 42 -3.14 -15.41 -13.81
C CYS A 42 -2.03 -16.16 -14.58
N PRO A 43 -2.17 -17.49 -14.77
CA PRO A 43 -1.11 -18.33 -15.36
C PRO A 43 -0.81 -18.00 -16.84
N ASP A 44 -1.76 -17.35 -17.52
CA ASP A 44 -1.66 -16.90 -18.90
C ASP A 44 -1.19 -15.45 -19.04
N PHE A 45 -0.83 -14.78 -17.94
CA PHE A 45 -0.29 -13.43 -17.98
C PHE A 45 1.24 -13.46 -18.02
N GLU A 46 1.82 -12.63 -18.88
CA GLU A 46 3.23 -12.30 -18.79
C GLU A 46 3.48 -11.43 -17.55
N ILE A 47 4.60 -11.62 -16.85
CA ILE A 47 4.97 -10.80 -15.70
C ILE A 47 6.29 -10.08 -16.01
N ILE A 48 6.26 -8.75 -16.02
CA ILE A 48 7.39 -7.89 -16.38
C ILE A 48 7.83 -7.08 -15.17
N GLU A 49 9.11 -7.23 -14.80
CA GLU A 49 9.79 -6.35 -13.85
C GLU A 49 10.31 -5.10 -14.55
N TRP A 50 9.99 -3.93 -14.01
CA TRP A 50 10.58 -2.65 -14.40
C TRP A 50 11.61 -2.19 -13.38
N ASN A 51 12.83 -1.94 -13.85
CA ASN A 51 13.96 -1.49 -13.06
C ASN A 51 14.88 -0.59 -13.92
N GLU A 52 16.06 -0.25 -13.41
CA GLU A 52 17.01 0.64 -14.10
C GLU A 52 17.51 0.13 -15.46
N LYS A 53 17.34 -1.15 -15.78
CA LYS A 53 17.82 -1.73 -17.04
C LYS A 53 16.84 -1.52 -18.19
N ASN A 54 15.56 -1.31 -17.90
CA ASN A 54 14.52 -1.23 -18.91
C ASN A 54 13.60 -0.01 -18.75
N PHE A 55 13.71 0.77 -17.67
CA PHE A 55 12.97 2.02 -17.50
C PHE A 55 13.94 3.22 -17.45
N ASP A 56 13.75 4.21 -18.32
CA ASP A 56 14.53 5.45 -18.29
C ASP A 56 13.97 6.38 -17.21
N VAL A 57 14.58 6.34 -16.02
CA VAL A 57 14.20 7.21 -14.89
C VAL A 57 14.45 8.70 -15.15
N SER A 58 15.19 9.07 -16.21
CA SER A 58 15.57 10.45 -16.52
C SER A 58 14.59 11.16 -17.46
N GLU A 59 13.62 10.45 -18.06
CA GLU A 59 12.64 11.02 -18.98
C GLU A 59 11.66 12.02 -18.32
N ASN A 60 11.60 12.02 -16.99
CA ASN A 60 10.74 12.89 -16.19
C ASN A 60 11.49 13.41 -14.95
N GLU A 61 11.41 14.71 -14.70
CA GLU A 61 12.19 15.37 -13.64
C GLU A 61 11.80 14.91 -12.24
N TYR A 62 10.50 14.78 -11.94
CA TYR A 62 10.03 14.21 -10.68
C TYR A 62 10.62 12.81 -10.43
N CYS A 63 10.53 11.95 -11.45
CA CYS A 63 11.04 10.58 -11.40
C CYS A 63 12.57 10.55 -11.18
N HIS A 64 13.31 11.36 -11.93
CA HIS A 64 14.77 11.46 -11.86
C HIS A 64 15.24 11.95 -10.49
N GLU A 65 14.59 12.98 -9.96
CA GLU A 65 14.88 13.56 -8.64
C GLU A 65 14.58 12.56 -7.51
N ALA A 66 13.45 11.85 -7.60
CA ALA A 66 13.11 10.78 -6.66
C ALA A 66 14.14 9.64 -6.71
N TYR A 67 14.58 9.27 -7.92
CA TYR A 67 15.59 8.25 -8.14
C TYR A 67 16.94 8.64 -7.52
N LYS A 68 17.46 9.84 -7.84
CA LYS A 68 18.70 10.39 -7.23
C LYS A 68 18.63 10.45 -5.71
N SER A 69 17.44 10.73 -5.17
CA SER A 69 17.18 10.79 -3.73
C SER A 69 16.98 9.42 -3.06
N LYS A 70 17.08 8.32 -3.83
CA LYS A 70 16.86 6.93 -3.39
C LYS A 70 15.46 6.68 -2.84
N LYS A 71 14.45 7.32 -3.45
CA LYS A 71 13.04 7.30 -3.06
C LYS A 71 12.22 6.44 -4.03
N TRP A 72 12.53 5.15 -4.06
CA TRP A 72 12.04 4.18 -5.05
C TRP A 72 10.51 4.12 -5.19
N ALA A 73 9.76 4.23 -4.10
CA ALA A 73 8.30 4.23 -4.16
C ALA A 73 7.76 5.38 -5.03
N PHE A 74 8.39 6.55 -4.97
CA PHE A 74 8.00 7.73 -5.75
C PHE A 74 8.47 7.65 -7.21
N VAL A 75 9.55 6.90 -7.48
CA VAL A 75 9.93 6.53 -8.86
C VAL A 75 8.82 5.68 -9.49
N SER A 76 8.35 4.66 -8.76
CA SER A 76 7.26 3.78 -9.21
C SER A 76 5.94 4.51 -9.43
N ASP A 77 5.67 5.61 -8.73
CA ASP A 77 4.44 6.39 -8.87
C ASP A 77 4.28 7.00 -10.28
N TYR A 78 5.36 7.51 -10.86
CA TYR A 78 5.38 7.96 -12.26
C TYR A 78 5.46 6.78 -13.23
N ALA A 79 6.44 5.88 -12.99
CA ALA A 79 6.74 4.78 -13.92
C ALA A 79 5.51 3.93 -14.23
N ARG A 80 4.71 3.57 -13.21
CA ARG A 80 3.51 2.74 -13.41
C ARG A 80 2.48 3.37 -14.35
N LEU A 81 2.30 4.69 -14.29
CA LEU A 81 1.35 5.42 -15.12
C LEU A 81 1.84 5.48 -16.55
N LYS A 82 3.12 5.78 -16.73
CA LYS A 82 3.80 5.79 -18.04
C LYS A 82 3.71 4.43 -18.73
N ILE A 83 4.10 3.36 -18.03
CA ILE A 83 4.07 1.98 -18.54
C ILE A 83 2.65 1.63 -19.00
N LEU A 84 1.63 1.82 -18.17
CA LEU A 84 0.25 1.49 -18.54
C LEU A 84 -0.32 2.42 -19.61
N TYR A 85 0.11 3.68 -19.68
CA TYR A 85 -0.30 4.57 -20.76
C TYR A 85 0.25 4.12 -22.13
N GLU A 86 1.46 3.56 -22.17
CA GLU A 86 2.09 3.14 -23.43
C GLU A 86 1.73 1.71 -23.82
N GLN A 87 1.73 0.80 -22.85
CA GLN A 87 1.61 -0.64 -23.10
C GLN A 87 0.25 -1.19 -22.67
N GLY A 88 -0.51 -0.48 -21.84
CA GLY A 88 -1.68 -1.03 -21.16
C GLY A 88 -1.30 -2.11 -20.15
N GLY A 89 -2.23 -3.00 -19.86
CA GLY A 89 -2.03 -4.16 -18.98
C GLY A 89 -2.52 -3.91 -17.56
N VAL A 90 -1.99 -4.68 -16.61
CA VAL A 90 -2.25 -4.54 -15.18
C VAL A 90 -0.95 -4.19 -14.47
N TYR A 91 -0.98 -3.24 -13.55
CA TYR A 91 0.14 -2.95 -12.66
C TYR A 91 -0.21 -3.37 -11.23
N LEU A 92 0.72 -4.03 -10.55
CA LEU A 92 0.61 -4.42 -9.14
C LEU A 92 1.88 -3.98 -8.38
N ASP A 93 1.72 -3.35 -7.20
CA ASP A 93 2.84 -3.19 -6.28
C ASP A 93 3.25 -4.56 -5.70
N THR A 94 4.53 -4.75 -5.39
CA THR A 94 5.07 -6.07 -4.96
C THR A 94 4.48 -6.60 -3.66
N ASP A 95 3.82 -5.73 -2.88
CA ASP A 95 3.09 -6.09 -1.67
C ASP A 95 1.57 -6.25 -1.88
N VAL A 96 1.14 -6.42 -3.14
CA VAL A 96 -0.23 -6.83 -3.50
C VAL A 96 -0.31 -8.35 -3.63
N GLU A 97 -1.22 -8.96 -2.89
CA GLU A 97 -1.61 -10.37 -3.00
C GLU A 97 -2.94 -10.48 -3.75
N LEU A 98 -3.02 -11.32 -4.77
CA LEU A 98 -4.28 -11.61 -5.45
C LEU A 98 -5.02 -12.75 -4.75
N LEU A 99 -6.33 -12.60 -4.62
CA LEU A 99 -7.25 -13.64 -4.14
C LEU A 99 -8.12 -14.21 -5.28
N LYS A 100 -8.16 -13.53 -6.43
CA LYS A 100 -8.93 -13.90 -7.61
C LYS A 100 -8.18 -13.62 -8.91
N PRO A 101 -8.54 -14.31 -10.02
CA PRO A 101 -8.01 -14.00 -11.34
C PRO A 101 -8.42 -12.59 -11.78
N LEU A 102 -7.52 -11.91 -12.51
CA LEU A 102 -7.75 -10.55 -13.02
C LEU A 102 -8.46 -10.52 -14.38
N PHE A 103 -8.36 -11.61 -15.16
CA PHE A 103 -8.93 -11.67 -16.51
C PHE A 103 -10.42 -11.26 -16.58
N PRO A 104 -11.32 -11.70 -15.68
CA PRO A 104 -12.72 -11.27 -15.73
C PRO A 104 -12.90 -9.76 -15.67
N MET A 105 -12.05 -9.04 -14.92
CA MET A 105 -12.13 -7.58 -14.77
C MET A 105 -11.67 -6.84 -16.02
N ILE A 106 -10.64 -7.34 -16.70
CA ILE A 106 -10.05 -6.68 -17.87
C ILE A 106 -10.63 -7.16 -19.21
N SER A 107 -11.39 -8.26 -19.20
CA SER A 107 -11.92 -8.92 -20.41
C SER A 107 -12.78 -8.04 -21.31
N LYS A 108 -13.40 -6.99 -20.75
CA LYS A 108 -14.24 -6.03 -21.47
C LYS A 108 -13.45 -4.89 -22.13
N GLY A 109 -12.13 -4.84 -21.96
CA GLY A 109 -11.30 -3.75 -22.46
C GLY A 109 -11.46 -2.43 -21.69
N ILE A 110 -12.09 -2.46 -20.52
CA ILE A 110 -12.28 -1.30 -19.64
C ILE A 110 -11.28 -1.41 -18.49
N GLY A 111 -10.55 -0.34 -18.22
CA GLY A 111 -9.57 -0.31 -17.13
C GLY A 111 -10.25 -0.41 -15.77
N PHE A 112 -9.47 -0.67 -14.71
CA PHE A 112 -9.97 -0.57 -13.35
C PHE A 112 -8.96 0.06 -12.39
N LEU A 113 -9.46 0.64 -11.29
CA LEU A 113 -8.71 0.86 -10.05
C LEU A 113 -9.67 0.87 -8.85
N GLY A 114 -9.13 1.05 -7.64
CA GLY A 114 -9.91 1.07 -6.41
C GLY A 114 -9.76 2.33 -5.57
N PHE A 115 -10.81 2.62 -4.80
CA PHE A 115 -10.70 3.45 -3.60
C PHE A 115 -9.80 2.78 -2.55
N GLN A 116 -8.89 3.53 -1.94
CA GLN A 116 -8.17 3.09 -0.74
C GLN A 116 -8.87 3.50 0.55
N ASN A 117 -9.63 4.60 0.52
CA ASN A 117 -10.43 5.11 1.63
C ASN A 117 -11.63 5.86 1.04
N GLU A 118 -12.44 6.53 1.88
CA GLU A 118 -13.65 7.21 1.42
C GLU A 118 -13.37 8.36 0.44
N GLU A 119 -12.16 8.92 0.45
CA GLU A 119 -11.81 10.11 -0.34
C GLU A 119 -10.86 9.85 -1.50
N GLU A 120 -10.03 8.81 -1.42
CA GLU A 120 -8.88 8.66 -2.32
C GLU A 120 -8.87 7.32 -3.05
N VAL A 121 -8.49 7.36 -4.31
CA VAL A 121 -8.20 6.20 -5.15
C VAL A 121 -6.71 5.95 -5.25
N ASN A 122 -6.29 4.69 -5.43
CA ASN A 122 -4.87 4.33 -5.35
C ASN A 122 -4.45 3.30 -6.40
N THR A 123 -3.57 3.70 -7.31
CA THR A 123 -2.94 2.84 -8.33
C THR A 123 -1.96 1.82 -7.74
N GLY A 124 -1.58 1.92 -6.47
CA GLY A 124 -0.81 0.90 -5.76
C GLY A 124 -1.61 -0.30 -5.27
N LEU A 125 -2.94 -0.23 -5.25
CA LEU A 125 -3.77 -1.39 -4.87
C LEU A 125 -3.84 -2.47 -5.96
N GLY A 126 -3.40 -2.12 -7.16
CA GLY A 126 -3.68 -2.81 -8.41
C GLY A 126 -4.56 -1.96 -9.30
N PHE A 127 -4.09 -1.68 -10.52
CA PHE A 127 -4.87 -0.98 -11.53
C PHE A 127 -4.56 -1.50 -12.92
N ALA A 128 -5.53 -1.36 -13.82
CA ALA A 128 -5.39 -1.80 -15.20
C ALA A 128 -5.95 -0.76 -16.15
N ALA A 129 -5.42 -0.71 -17.37
CA ALA A 129 -5.96 0.13 -18.42
C ALA A 129 -5.56 -0.39 -19.80
N PRO A 130 -6.34 -0.10 -20.85
CA PRO A 130 -5.82 -0.24 -22.20
C PRO A 130 -4.76 0.85 -22.47
N PRO A 131 -3.86 0.62 -23.45
CA PRO A 131 -2.93 1.65 -23.88
C PRO A 131 -3.68 2.92 -24.29
N HIS A 132 -3.07 4.06 -24.01
CA HIS A 132 -3.57 5.40 -24.30
C HIS A 132 -4.90 5.79 -23.64
N ASN A 133 -5.25 5.13 -22.52
CA ASN A 133 -6.42 5.49 -21.73
C ASN A 133 -6.38 6.96 -21.26
N SER A 134 -7.50 7.68 -21.45
CA SER A 134 -7.62 9.12 -21.15
C SER A 134 -7.43 9.42 -19.67
N CYS A 135 -8.03 8.63 -18.78
CA CYS A 135 -7.87 8.79 -17.33
C CYS A 135 -6.43 8.54 -16.86
N VAL A 136 -5.73 7.53 -17.42
CA VAL A 136 -4.31 7.30 -17.14
C VAL A 136 -3.45 8.46 -17.63
N LYS A 137 -3.76 9.01 -18.80
CA LYS A 137 -3.10 10.22 -19.32
C LYS A 137 -3.24 11.38 -18.35
N GLU A 138 -4.43 11.65 -17.82
CA GLU A 138 -4.64 12.74 -16.87
C GLU A 138 -3.86 12.53 -15.56
N MET A 139 -3.80 11.29 -15.05
CA MET A 139 -2.94 10.97 -13.89
C MET A 139 -1.45 11.22 -14.20
N MET A 140 -0.98 10.78 -15.37
CA MET A 140 0.41 10.98 -15.81
C MET A 140 0.73 12.47 -16.02
N ASN A 141 -0.22 13.26 -16.51
CA ASN A 141 -0.04 14.69 -16.78
C ASN A 141 0.34 15.50 -15.54
N LEU A 142 -0.14 15.08 -14.36
CA LEU A 142 0.20 15.72 -13.08
C LEU A 142 1.70 15.65 -12.76
N TYR A 143 2.48 14.81 -13.44
CA TYR A 143 3.91 14.66 -13.24
C TYR A 143 4.76 15.45 -14.24
N ARG A 144 4.17 16.10 -15.27
CA ARG A 144 4.94 16.80 -16.32
C ARG A 144 5.78 17.95 -15.79
N GLU A 145 5.19 18.78 -14.93
CA GLU A 145 5.81 19.98 -14.35
C GLU A 145 6.05 19.83 -12.83
N ARG A 146 5.87 18.61 -12.33
CA ARG A 146 6.05 18.32 -10.91
C ARG A 146 7.53 18.08 -10.64
N HIS A 147 8.01 18.61 -9.54
CA HIS A 147 9.34 18.31 -9.01
C HIS A 147 9.21 17.55 -7.70
N PHE A 148 10.09 16.55 -7.52
CA PHE A 148 10.23 15.83 -6.26
C PHE A 148 11.08 16.61 -5.26
N LEU A 149 12.06 17.39 -5.73
CA LEU A 149 12.81 18.34 -4.93
C LEU A 149 12.09 19.69 -4.93
N LYS A 150 11.59 20.10 -3.77
CA LYS A 150 11.04 21.44 -3.54
C LYS A 150 12.14 22.40 -3.12
N GLU A 151 11.79 23.69 -3.10
CA GLU A 151 12.63 24.76 -2.55
C GLU A 151 13.22 24.38 -1.17
N LYS A 152 14.46 24.82 -0.94
CA LYS A 152 15.22 24.56 0.30
C LYS A 152 15.52 23.07 0.55
N GLY A 153 15.54 22.25 -0.51
CA GLY A 153 15.95 20.84 -0.43
C GLY A 153 14.94 19.90 0.25
N LYS A 154 13.67 20.33 0.39
CA LYS A 154 12.61 19.49 0.94
C LYS A 154 12.05 18.55 -0.13
N PHE A 155 11.66 17.34 0.23
CA PHE A 155 11.05 16.39 -0.70
C PHE A 155 9.52 16.59 -0.82
N ASP A 156 8.98 16.38 -2.02
CA ASP A 156 7.55 16.21 -2.25
C ASP A 156 7.10 14.81 -1.88
N LEU A 157 6.75 14.63 -0.61
CA LEU A 157 6.28 13.35 -0.08
C LEU A 157 4.75 13.16 -0.23
N SER A 158 4.09 13.97 -1.07
CA SER A 158 2.67 13.84 -1.38
C SER A 158 2.44 12.48 -2.06
N PRO A 159 1.63 11.58 -1.46
CA PRO A 159 1.51 10.21 -1.92
C PRO A 159 0.68 10.13 -3.21
N CYS A 160 0.93 9.13 -4.06
CA CYS A 160 0.19 8.95 -5.31
C CYS A 160 -1.35 8.92 -5.18
N PRO A 161 -1.99 8.45 -4.10
CA PRO A 161 -3.45 8.48 -4.03
C PRO A 161 -4.04 9.87 -4.09
N VAL A 162 -3.36 10.87 -3.52
CA VAL A 162 -3.76 12.28 -3.61
C VAL A 162 -3.70 12.75 -5.07
N ALA A 163 -2.58 12.49 -5.75
CA ALA A 163 -2.40 12.87 -7.16
C ALA A 163 -3.40 12.17 -8.08
N ASN A 164 -3.54 10.85 -7.96
CA ASN A 164 -4.50 10.05 -8.71
C ASN A 164 -5.92 10.62 -8.56
N THR A 165 -6.33 10.92 -7.33
CA THR A 165 -7.67 11.45 -7.04
C THR A 165 -7.89 12.82 -7.66
N VAL A 166 -6.90 13.72 -7.59
CA VAL A 166 -6.98 15.05 -8.22
C VAL A 166 -7.17 14.93 -9.72
N ALA A 167 -6.39 14.07 -10.40
CA ALA A 167 -6.53 13.85 -11.83
C ALA A 167 -7.88 13.22 -12.19
N LEU A 168 -8.30 12.18 -11.48
CA LEU A 168 -9.54 11.48 -11.80
C LEU A 168 -10.79 12.30 -11.49
N LYS A 169 -10.73 13.30 -10.59
CA LYS A 169 -11.81 14.29 -10.44
C LYS A 169 -12.06 15.07 -11.73
N GLN A 170 -11.02 15.36 -12.52
CA GLN A 170 -11.17 15.96 -13.86
C GLN A 170 -11.82 15.00 -14.86
N CYS A 171 -11.73 13.69 -14.61
CA CYS A 171 -12.36 12.64 -15.39
C CYS A 171 -13.79 12.30 -14.92
N GLY A 172 -14.31 13.00 -13.91
CA GLY A 172 -15.67 12.79 -13.38
C GLY A 172 -15.78 11.97 -12.10
N LEU A 173 -14.65 11.58 -11.48
CA LEU A 173 -14.65 10.88 -10.18
C LEU A 173 -15.32 11.73 -9.10
N LYS A 174 -16.20 11.10 -8.32
CA LYS A 174 -16.78 11.67 -7.10
C LYS A 174 -16.21 10.96 -5.87
N THR A 175 -15.90 11.72 -4.83
CA THR A 175 -15.30 11.19 -3.59
C THR A 175 -16.22 11.42 -2.38
N GLY A 176 -15.98 10.68 -1.31
CA GLY A 176 -16.75 10.72 -0.07
C GLY A 176 -17.55 9.45 0.17
N ARG A 177 -17.98 9.29 1.43
CA ARG A 177 -18.64 8.08 1.97
C ARG A 177 -19.75 7.49 1.13
N LYS A 178 -20.53 8.33 0.45
CA LYS A 178 -21.63 7.91 -0.43
C LYS A 178 -21.09 7.29 -1.72
N PHE A 179 -20.07 7.90 -2.32
CA PHE A 179 -19.60 7.57 -3.66
C PHE A 179 -18.57 6.42 -3.69
N CYS A 180 -17.86 6.18 -2.59
CA CYS A 180 -16.87 5.10 -2.50
C CYS A 180 -17.46 3.69 -2.30
N ARG A 181 -18.80 3.56 -2.22
CA ARG A 181 -19.52 2.30 -1.94
C ARG A 181 -20.09 1.63 -3.19
N GLU A 182 -20.11 2.34 -4.31
CA GLU A 182 -20.61 1.85 -5.58
C GLU A 182 -19.51 1.95 -6.63
N ILE A 183 -19.57 1.11 -7.66
CA ILE A 183 -18.67 1.21 -8.81
C ILE A 183 -19.00 2.50 -9.57
N GLN A 184 -17.99 3.33 -9.81
CA GLN A 184 -18.11 4.51 -10.66
C GLN A 184 -17.51 4.24 -12.03
N TYR A 185 -18.23 4.64 -13.08
CA TYR A 185 -17.83 4.42 -14.47
C TYR A 185 -17.32 5.73 -15.06
N LEU A 186 -16.01 5.83 -15.27
CA LEU A 186 -15.36 6.94 -15.98
C LEU A 186 -15.16 6.55 -17.46
N ASP A 187 -14.61 7.46 -18.26
CA ASP A 187 -14.30 7.16 -19.67
C ASP A 187 -13.19 6.11 -19.78
N GLY A 188 -13.58 4.87 -20.08
CA GLY A 188 -12.67 3.74 -20.25
C GLY A 188 -12.01 3.24 -18.96
N LEU A 189 -12.51 3.61 -17.78
CA LEU A 189 -11.93 3.26 -16.49
C LEU A 189 -13.02 3.13 -15.40
N ASP A 190 -13.11 1.95 -14.79
CA ASP A 190 -14.03 1.67 -13.70
C ASP A 190 -13.34 1.84 -12.35
N VAL A 191 -13.99 2.52 -11.41
CA VAL A 191 -13.46 2.77 -10.06
C VAL A 191 -14.28 1.97 -9.06
N TYR A 192 -13.64 0.99 -8.44
CA TYR A 192 -14.28 0.02 -7.55
C TYR A 192 -14.25 0.47 -6.09
N PRO A 193 -15.23 0.02 -5.28
CA PRO A 193 -15.25 0.22 -3.84
C PRO A 193 -14.00 -0.33 -3.12
N ILE A 194 -13.76 0.19 -1.91
CA ILE A 194 -12.62 -0.18 -1.05
C ILE A 194 -12.52 -1.69 -0.84
N THR A 195 -13.65 -2.40 -0.73
CA THR A 195 -13.74 -3.85 -0.46
C THR A 195 -13.11 -4.73 -1.53
N TYR A 196 -12.92 -4.22 -2.75
CA TYR A 196 -12.35 -4.99 -3.87
C TYR A 196 -10.84 -5.15 -3.74
N PHE A 197 -10.11 -4.09 -3.37
CA PHE A 197 -8.65 -4.06 -3.47
C PHE A 197 -7.94 -3.60 -2.18
N ASN A 198 -8.69 -3.07 -1.21
CA ASN A 198 -8.17 -2.70 0.10
C ASN A 198 -9.05 -3.22 1.25
N PRO A 199 -9.07 -4.55 1.50
CA PRO A 199 -9.88 -5.16 2.57
C PRO A 199 -9.32 -4.91 3.98
N ILE A 200 -8.25 -4.12 4.14
CA ILE A 200 -7.66 -3.81 5.45
C ILE A 200 -8.35 -2.57 6.01
N ASN A 201 -9.02 -2.73 7.15
CA ASN A 201 -9.62 -1.61 7.86
C ASN A 201 -8.53 -0.65 8.37
N PRO A 202 -8.55 0.64 8.01
CA PRO A 202 -7.49 1.58 8.37
C PRO A 202 -7.45 1.92 9.87
N ASP A 203 -8.58 1.81 10.57
CA ASP A 203 -8.73 2.18 11.98
C ASP A 203 -8.17 1.11 12.89
N ASN A 204 -8.43 -0.17 12.61
CA ASN A 204 -8.03 -1.27 13.47
C ASN A 204 -7.07 -2.28 12.81
N MET A 205 -6.67 -2.06 11.56
CA MET A 205 -5.77 -2.91 10.78
C MET A 205 -6.28 -4.36 10.59
N ARG A 206 -7.57 -4.63 10.87
CA ARG A 206 -8.16 -5.95 10.64
C ARG A 206 -8.43 -6.18 9.16
N LEU A 207 -8.12 -7.38 8.71
CA LEU A 207 -8.42 -7.86 7.37
C LEU A 207 -9.88 -8.33 7.34
N VAL A 208 -10.69 -7.75 6.46
CA VAL A 208 -12.10 -8.11 6.23
C VAL A 208 -12.26 -8.51 4.77
N ILE A 209 -12.17 -9.80 4.49
CA ILE A 209 -12.37 -10.35 3.14
C ILE A 209 -13.86 -10.52 2.89
N SER A 210 -14.32 -10.07 1.73
CA SER A 210 -15.69 -10.28 1.23
C SER A 210 -15.68 -11.15 -0.01
N GLN A 211 -16.87 -11.57 -0.45
CA GLN A 211 -17.01 -12.28 -1.73
C GLN A 211 -16.59 -11.44 -2.94
N GLU A 212 -16.45 -10.12 -2.82
CA GLU A 212 -16.05 -9.24 -3.91
C GLU A 212 -14.53 -9.02 -3.95
N THR A 213 -13.85 -9.18 -2.81
CA THR A 213 -12.41 -8.91 -2.67
C THR A 213 -11.57 -9.67 -3.71
N VAL A 214 -10.78 -8.91 -4.48
CA VAL A 214 -9.92 -9.38 -5.57
C VAL A 214 -8.47 -9.41 -5.13
N SER A 215 -8.02 -8.42 -4.36
CA SER A 215 -6.64 -8.34 -3.87
C SER A 215 -6.55 -7.78 -2.45
N ILE A 216 -5.38 -7.98 -1.84
CA ILE A 216 -4.97 -7.38 -0.58
C ILE A 216 -3.69 -6.60 -0.85
N HIS A 217 -3.72 -5.29 -0.64
CA HIS A 217 -2.50 -4.48 -0.57
C HIS A 217 -1.99 -4.46 0.87
N HIS A 218 -0.85 -5.10 1.15
CA HIS A 218 -0.32 -5.29 2.52
C HIS A 218 0.35 -4.03 3.11
N TYR A 219 0.39 -2.93 2.35
CA TYR A 219 0.97 -1.63 2.75
C TYR A 219 2.30 -1.79 3.46
N ALA A 220 3.27 -2.50 2.89
CA ALA A 220 4.54 -2.76 3.56
C ALA A 220 5.27 -1.46 3.94
N ALA A 221 4.98 -0.35 3.26
CA ALA A 221 5.45 1.02 3.51
C ALA A 221 6.95 1.09 3.78
N SER A 222 7.71 0.37 2.94
CA SER A 222 9.17 0.30 2.96
C SER A 222 9.83 1.68 2.84
N TRP A 223 9.10 2.67 2.30
CA TRP A 223 9.51 4.07 2.18
C TRP A 223 9.38 4.89 3.48
N THR A 224 8.69 4.37 4.50
CA THR A 224 8.51 5.07 5.78
C THR A 224 9.63 4.74 6.79
N GLY A 225 9.93 5.68 7.70
CA GLY A 225 10.95 5.48 8.72
C GLY A 225 10.64 4.31 9.67
N LYS A 226 11.69 3.67 10.22
CA LYS A 226 11.59 2.48 11.11
C LYS A 226 10.56 2.64 12.23
N LYS A 227 10.49 3.83 12.86
CA LYS A 227 9.52 4.15 13.93
C LYS A 227 8.07 4.03 13.48
N ARG A 228 7.74 4.53 12.28
CA ARG A 228 6.37 4.49 11.72
C ARG A 228 5.97 3.07 11.34
N ARG A 229 6.89 2.30 10.74
CA ARG A 229 6.68 0.88 10.43
C ARG A 229 6.45 0.04 11.70
N MET A 230 7.20 0.32 12.76
CA MET A 230 7.02 -0.35 14.05
C MET A 230 5.67 -0.01 14.69
N LEU A 231 5.29 1.28 14.76
CA LEU A 231 3.99 1.71 15.30
C LEU A 231 2.82 1.06 14.56
N ARG A 232 2.92 0.91 13.23
CA ARG A 232 1.92 0.20 12.44
C ARG A 232 1.86 -1.28 12.80
N ASN A 233 2.99 -1.96 12.94
CA ASN A 233 3.02 -3.37 13.33
C ASN A 233 2.35 -3.54 14.71
N VAL A 234 2.63 -2.64 15.67
CA VAL A 234 1.92 -2.62 16.96
C VAL A 234 0.41 -2.47 16.75
N LYS A 235 -0.03 -1.50 15.95
CA LYS A 235 -1.45 -1.31 15.62
C LYS A 235 -2.10 -2.56 14.97
N LYS A 236 -1.36 -3.30 14.15
CA LYS A 236 -1.81 -4.56 13.51
C LYS A 236 -2.10 -5.66 14.53
N TYR A 237 -1.30 -5.78 15.59
CA TYR A 237 -1.48 -6.82 16.61
C TYR A 237 -2.47 -6.43 17.73
N PHE A 238 -2.56 -5.14 18.08
CA PHE A 238 -3.34 -4.67 19.22
C PHE A 238 -4.61 -3.88 18.86
N GLY A 239 -4.84 -3.58 17.58
CA GLY A 239 -5.96 -2.76 17.11
C GLY A 239 -5.77 -1.26 17.39
N GLY A 240 -6.54 -0.42 16.69
CA GLY A 240 -6.68 1.01 16.99
C GLY A 240 -8.05 1.25 17.59
N GLY A 241 -8.16 1.24 18.92
CA GLY A 241 -9.39 1.59 19.62
C GLY A 241 -9.39 3.05 20.04
N HIS A 242 -10.43 3.80 19.69
CA HIS A 242 -10.95 4.82 20.60
C HIS A 242 -11.68 4.07 21.72
N CYS A 243 -11.20 4.22 22.95
CA CYS A 243 -11.72 3.50 24.10
C CYS A 243 -12.83 4.30 24.77
N THR A 244 -14.05 3.76 24.81
CA THR A 244 -15.17 4.29 25.60
C THR A 244 -15.40 3.52 26.91
N THR A 245 -14.63 2.46 27.19
CA THR A 245 -14.63 1.81 28.52
C THR A 245 -13.24 1.21 28.83
N GLY A 246 -12.53 1.81 29.79
CA GLY A 246 -11.52 1.15 30.63
C GLY A 246 -10.14 0.77 30.08
N LEU A 247 -9.89 0.71 28.76
CA LEU A 247 -8.57 0.39 28.21
C LEU A 247 -7.81 1.65 27.77
N CYS A 248 -7.05 2.28 28.66
CA CYS A 248 -6.17 3.38 28.26
C CYS A 248 -4.93 2.86 27.52
N ILE A 249 -4.98 2.77 26.18
CA ILE A 249 -3.77 2.99 25.38
C ILE A 249 -3.62 4.51 25.29
N TYR A 250 -2.85 5.09 26.22
CA TYR A 250 -2.58 6.52 26.21
C TYR A 250 -2.02 6.94 24.84
N GLN A 251 -2.73 7.86 24.17
CA GLN A 251 -2.11 8.81 23.24
C GLN A 251 -1.08 9.61 24.04
N GLY A 252 0.13 9.08 24.09
CA GLY A 252 1.16 9.54 24.99
C GLY A 252 2.12 8.40 25.28
N ALA A 253 2.84 7.95 24.25
CA ALA A 253 4.11 7.31 24.51
C ALA A 253 4.97 8.36 25.23
N ILE A 254 5.08 8.26 26.56
CA ILE A 254 6.16 8.91 27.29
C ILE A 254 7.43 8.24 26.74
N PHE A 255 8.08 8.91 25.78
CA PHE A 255 9.44 8.59 25.37
C PHE A 255 10.36 9.06 26.49
N GLY A 256 10.38 8.33 27.60
CA GLY A 256 11.40 8.48 28.61
C GLY A 256 12.68 7.82 28.09
N ASN A 257 13.73 8.62 27.85
CA ASN A 257 15.09 8.09 27.79
C ASN A 257 15.48 7.62 29.19
N SER A 258 15.06 6.43 29.61
CA SER A 258 15.64 5.82 30.81
C SER A 258 16.96 5.16 30.42
N LYS A 259 18.05 5.95 30.43
CA LYS A 259 19.43 5.43 30.47
C LYS A 259 19.75 4.61 31.73
N LYS A 260 18.77 4.45 32.63
CA LYS A 260 18.86 3.65 33.84
C LYS A 260 17.76 2.61 33.78
N ILE A 261 18.11 1.39 33.40
CA ILE A 261 17.64 0.11 33.94
C ILE A 261 18.18 -0.99 32.99
N ILE A 262 19.17 -1.74 33.50
CA ILE A 262 19.82 -2.96 32.97
C ILE A 262 20.97 -2.71 31.95
N PRO A 263 22.25 -2.88 32.36
CA PRO A 263 23.43 -2.67 31.51
C PRO A 263 23.60 -3.64 30.32
N ASP A 264 22.90 -4.78 30.28
CA ASP A 264 23.31 -5.91 29.43
C ASP A 264 22.43 -6.21 28.21
N ILE A 265 21.61 -5.26 27.74
CA ILE A 265 20.79 -5.46 26.53
C ILE A 265 21.00 -4.29 25.56
N LEU A 266 21.93 -4.48 24.62
CA LEU A 266 22.11 -3.61 23.45
C LEU A 266 20.90 -3.74 22.50
N GLY A 267 19.86 -2.95 22.75
CA GLY A 267 18.71 -2.83 21.85
C GLY A 267 17.59 -1.94 22.42
N TYR A 268 16.87 -1.23 21.55
CA TYR A 268 15.70 -0.43 21.92
C TYR A 268 14.60 -1.32 22.53
N CYS A 269 14.39 -1.28 23.85
CA CYS A 269 13.21 -1.87 24.50
C CYS A 269 12.05 -0.86 24.45
N PHE A 270 10.88 -1.32 24.01
CA PHE A 270 9.61 -0.58 24.15
C PHE A 270 8.76 -1.31 25.18
N TYR A 271 8.18 -0.56 26.13
CA TYR A 271 7.27 -1.10 27.12
C TYR A 271 5.83 -0.85 26.68
N VAL A 272 5.02 -1.90 26.59
CA VAL A 272 3.56 -1.79 26.54
C VAL A 272 3.03 -2.12 27.93
N LEU A 273 2.39 -1.16 28.59
CA LEU A 273 1.69 -1.35 29.86
C LEU A 273 0.23 -1.71 29.55
N LEU A 274 -0.18 -2.92 29.90
CA LEU A 274 -1.58 -3.33 29.86
C LEU A 274 -2.15 -3.28 31.28
N TYR A 275 -3.24 -2.52 31.44
CA TYR A 275 -4.04 -2.45 32.66
C TYR A 275 -5.10 -3.55 32.60
N ILE A 276 -4.98 -4.54 33.48
CA ILE A 276 -5.95 -5.62 33.61
C ILE A 276 -6.47 -5.55 35.06
N SER A 277 -7.53 -4.75 35.26
CA SER A 277 -8.31 -4.55 36.49
C SER A 277 -7.55 -4.46 37.83
N ASP A 278 -7.68 -3.31 38.48
CA ASP A 278 -7.41 -2.95 39.88
C ASP A 278 -6.14 -3.39 40.60
N ASN A 279 -5.32 -4.35 40.13
CA ASN A 279 -4.04 -4.68 40.78
C ASN A 279 -2.98 -5.35 39.89
N TRP A 280 -3.19 -5.49 38.57
CA TRP A 280 -2.21 -6.13 37.68
C TRP A 280 -1.72 -5.22 36.55
N PHE A 281 -0.43 -4.85 36.62
CA PHE A 281 0.29 -4.24 35.51
C PHE A 281 1.13 -5.32 34.82
N THR A 282 0.97 -5.47 33.51
CA THR A 282 1.86 -6.29 32.70
C THR A 282 2.65 -5.42 31.74
N THR A 283 3.97 -5.56 31.79
CA THR A 283 4.90 -4.91 30.85
C THR A 283 5.35 -5.90 29.79
N PHE A 284 5.19 -5.55 28.53
CA PHE A 284 5.75 -6.31 27.42
C PHE A 284 6.98 -5.57 26.88
N CYS A 285 8.14 -6.23 26.78
CA CYS A 285 9.25 -5.76 25.95
C CYS A 285 9.33 -6.57 24.65
N TYR A 286 9.50 -5.87 23.52
CA TYR A 286 9.72 -6.47 22.22
C TYR A 286 11.22 -6.43 21.87
N ILE A 287 11.85 -7.60 21.78
CA ILE A 287 13.29 -7.74 21.45
C ILE A 287 13.43 -8.70 20.28
N LYS A 288 14.10 -8.27 19.21
CA LYS A 288 14.49 -9.11 18.04
C LYS A 288 13.36 -10.02 17.50
N GLY A 289 12.12 -9.54 17.44
CA GLY A 289 11.00 -10.30 16.88
C GLY A 289 10.20 -11.15 17.87
N ARG A 290 10.51 -11.09 19.18
CA ARG A 290 9.80 -11.84 20.23
C ARG A 290 9.27 -10.89 21.31
N PHE A 291 8.08 -11.21 21.84
CA PHE A 291 7.50 -10.54 23.00
C PHE A 291 7.95 -11.24 24.29
N LEU A 292 8.44 -10.45 25.24
CA LEU A 292 8.75 -10.86 26.60
C LEU A 292 7.75 -10.21 27.53
N CYS A 293 7.09 -11.00 28.34
CA CYS A 293 6.08 -10.55 29.31
C CYS A 293 6.72 -10.50 30.71
N ARG A 294 6.45 -9.42 31.45
CA ARG A 294 6.74 -9.32 32.88
C ARG A 294 5.55 -8.76 33.62
N GLN A 295 5.02 -9.59 34.51
CA GLN A 295 3.98 -9.23 35.46
C GLN A 295 4.63 -8.48 36.64
N PHE A 296 4.06 -7.33 37.03
CA PHE A 296 4.53 -6.60 38.21
C PHE A 296 4.41 -7.48 39.47
N GLY A 297 5.47 -7.54 40.28
CA GLY A 297 5.59 -8.44 41.43
C GLY A 297 6.44 -9.70 41.17
N CYS A 298 6.83 -9.98 39.92
CA CYS A 298 7.71 -11.10 39.58
C CYS A 298 9.09 -10.61 39.10
N ASN A 299 10.17 -11.20 39.64
CA ASN A 299 11.56 -10.86 39.28
C ASN A 299 12.07 -11.60 38.02
N LYS A 300 11.21 -12.33 37.30
CA LYS A 300 11.59 -13.07 36.09
C LYS A 300 10.70 -12.66 34.91
N TYR A 301 11.31 -12.45 33.74
CA TYR A 301 10.60 -12.32 32.46
C TYR A 301 10.25 -13.73 31.96
N GLN A 302 9.03 -13.92 31.47
CA GLN A 302 8.62 -15.16 30.80
C GLN A 302 8.37 -14.87 29.31
N LEU A 303 8.77 -15.82 28.45
CA LEU A 303 8.36 -15.82 27.04
C LEU A 303 6.84 -16.05 27.03
N SER A 304 6.09 -15.19 26.34
CA SER A 304 4.67 -15.42 26.13
C SER A 304 4.52 -16.56 25.12
N GLY A 305 4.38 -17.79 25.61
CA GLY A 305 4.29 -18.98 24.77
C GLY A 305 4.70 -20.24 25.51
N GLY A 306 3.99 -20.56 26.60
CA GLY A 306 3.88 -21.93 27.09
C GLY A 306 2.70 -22.60 26.40
N ALA A 307 2.90 -23.03 25.17
CA ALA A 307 2.18 -24.13 24.56
C ALA A 307 3.27 -24.97 23.88
N GLU A 308 3.33 -26.25 24.22
CA GLU A 308 4.23 -27.21 23.57
C GLU A 308 4.05 -27.16 22.05
N LEU A 309 5.16 -26.93 21.34
CA LEU A 309 5.62 -27.57 20.12
C LEU A 309 7.15 -27.45 20.07
#